data_AF-A0A2E9NQZ9-F1
#
_entry.id   AF-A0A2E9NQZ9-F1
#
_cell.length_a   1.000
_cell.length_b   1.000
_cell.length_c   1.000
_cell.angle_alpha   90.00
_cell.angle_beta   90.00
_cell.angle_gamma   90.00
#
_symmetry.space_group_name_H-M   'P 1'
#
loop_
_entity.id
_entity.type
_entity.pdbx_description
1 polymer ?
#
loop_
_entity_poly.entity_id
_entity_poly.type
_entity_poly.pdbx_seq_one_letter_code
_entity_poly.pdbx_strand_id
1 'polypeptide(L)'
;MASAAGRLPARDAPVRPRTTYDVPLASGAMLHLGARTLVMGVVNVTPDSFSGDGRVETDAAVAEGLAQVDAGADLLDVGGESTRPGAAPTDAETERRRIQPVVEALAHRIDVPIAVDTYKTVVARAALEHGASLVNDVSGLRYDPALAAETAAQRAALIVSHTRGRSRDMYERAEYHAVADEIVSELEWSLASAGAAGVPRDQVIVDPGLGFAKRAEHSLAVLGQLERFQVLDRPILVGPSRKSFLNAALGDVEPNAREWGTAGAVAASVFLGAHVVRVHGVRAMLDVVRVVDAIRAHRGRFVSDVGDGSRTVPAS
;
A
#
# COMPACT_ATOMS: atom_id res chain seq x y z
N MET A 1 45.84 12.35 -31.22
CA MET A 1 44.53 11.67 -31.03
C MET A 1 44.19 11.69 -29.56
N ALA A 2 43.51 12.75 -29.10
CA ALA A 2 43.10 12.88 -27.70
C ALA A 2 41.81 12.06 -27.47
N SER A 3 41.87 11.17 -26.49
CA SER A 3 40.76 10.33 -26.03
C SER A 3 39.59 11.21 -25.57
N ALA A 4 38.42 11.00 -26.18
CA ALA A 4 37.17 11.56 -25.73
C ALA A 4 36.80 10.89 -24.40
N ALA A 5 37.15 11.55 -23.29
CA ALA A 5 36.59 11.24 -21.98
C ALA A 5 35.06 11.28 -22.10
N GLY A 6 34.42 10.11 -21.96
CA GLY A 6 32.97 9.99 -21.96
C GLY A 6 32.40 10.91 -20.90
N ARG A 7 31.62 11.91 -21.33
CA ARG A 7 30.85 12.75 -20.41
C ARG A 7 29.94 11.80 -19.64
N LEU A 8 30.15 11.68 -18.33
CA LEU A 8 29.16 11.10 -17.43
C LEU A 8 27.81 11.80 -17.73
N PRO A 9 26.69 11.06 -17.88
CA PRO A 9 25.39 11.69 -18.06
C PRO A 9 25.15 12.68 -16.91
N ALA A 10 24.45 13.77 -17.21
CA ALA A 10 24.23 14.90 -16.32
C ALA A 10 24.02 14.45 -14.87
N ARG A 11 24.95 14.83 -14.00
CA ARG A 11 24.74 14.79 -12.56
C ARG A 11 23.55 15.69 -12.25
N ASP A 12 22.74 15.27 -11.27
CA ASP A 12 21.80 16.12 -10.53
C ASP A 12 20.41 16.38 -11.16
N ALA A 13 19.66 15.32 -11.47
CA ALA A 13 18.22 15.44 -11.24
C ALA A 13 18.00 15.29 -9.72
N PRO A 14 17.62 16.34 -8.97
CA PRO A 14 17.33 16.20 -7.56
C PRO A 14 16.20 15.17 -7.38
N VAL A 15 16.27 14.37 -6.30
CA VAL A 15 15.11 13.55 -5.93
C VAL A 15 13.94 14.48 -5.76
N ARG A 16 12.89 14.27 -6.57
CA ARG A 16 11.65 14.98 -6.33
C ARG A 16 11.18 14.63 -4.92
N PRO A 17 11.05 15.61 -4.02
CA PRO A 17 10.48 15.34 -2.70
C PRO A 17 9.13 14.66 -2.89
N ARG A 18 8.78 13.76 -1.96
CA ARG A 18 7.46 13.11 -2.02
C ARG A 18 6.43 14.23 -1.85
N THR A 19 5.44 14.30 -2.74
CA THR A 19 4.32 15.22 -2.55
C THR A 19 3.64 14.91 -1.23
N THR A 20 3.35 15.96 -0.45
CA THR A 20 2.67 15.84 0.83
C THR A 20 1.17 15.93 0.64
N TYR A 21 0.44 15.13 1.41
CA TYR A 21 -1.01 15.10 1.41
C TYR A 21 -1.54 15.02 2.83
N ASP A 22 -2.63 15.73 3.08
CA ASP A 22 -3.42 15.64 4.30
C ASP A 22 -4.73 14.94 3.94
N VAL A 23 -4.97 13.77 4.54
CA VAL A 23 -6.16 12.94 4.28
C VAL A 23 -7.08 12.99 5.50
N PRO A 24 -8.23 13.70 5.43
CA PRO A 24 -9.18 13.76 6.53
C PRO A 24 -9.80 12.39 6.82
N LEU A 25 -9.91 12.03 8.10
CA LEU A 25 -10.44 10.74 8.56
C LEU A 25 -11.83 10.90 9.22
N ALA A 26 -12.61 9.81 9.26
CA ALA A 26 -13.93 9.80 9.91
C ALA A 26 -13.86 10.14 11.42
N SER A 27 -12.73 9.82 12.07
CA SER A 27 -12.46 10.16 13.46
C SER A 27 -12.25 11.66 13.72
N GLY A 28 -12.17 12.49 12.67
CA GLY A 28 -11.80 13.90 12.75
C GLY A 28 -10.29 14.15 12.79
N ALA A 29 -9.48 13.09 12.86
CA ALA A 29 -8.03 13.18 12.73
C ALA A 29 -7.61 13.44 11.27
N MET A 30 -6.34 13.84 11.11
CA MET A 30 -5.72 14.04 9.81
C MET A 30 -4.58 13.04 9.62
N LEU A 31 -4.60 12.29 8.51
CA LEU A 31 -3.49 11.43 8.13
C LEU A 31 -2.50 12.20 7.25
N HIS A 32 -1.35 12.53 7.83
CA HIS A 32 -0.27 13.24 7.14
C HIS A 32 0.63 12.29 6.36
N LEU A 33 0.64 12.42 5.04
CA LEU A 33 1.42 11.58 4.12
C LEU A 33 2.47 12.42 3.39
N GLY A 34 3.65 11.86 3.15
CA GLY A 34 4.69 12.51 2.33
C GLY A 34 6.04 12.66 3.04
N ALA A 35 6.04 13.10 4.30
CA ALA A 35 7.27 13.37 5.06
C ALA A 35 8.17 12.13 5.20
N ARG A 36 7.55 10.96 5.41
CA ARG A 36 8.14 9.62 5.33
C ARG A 36 7.12 8.66 4.74
N THR A 37 7.53 7.45 4.39
CA THR A 37 6.59 6.37 4.08
C THR A 37 6.01 5.85 5.40
N LEU A 38 4.70 5.63 5.41
CA LEU A 38 3.99 5.01 6.51
C LEU A 38 3.88 3.49 6.30
N VAL A 39 3.83 2.74 7.40
CA VAL A 39 3.67 1.29 7.39
C VAL A 39 2.25 0.93 7.82
N MET A 40 1.50 0.32 6.91
CA MET A 40 0.17 -0.23 7.18
C MET A 40 0.28 -1.72 7.49
N GLY A 41 -0.11 -2.10 8.70
CA GLY A 41 -0.13 -3.49 9.16
C GLY A 41 -1.38 -4.24 8.69
N VAL A 42 -1.24 -5.51 8.33
CA VAL A 42 -2.36 -6.35 7.84
C VAL A 42 -2.87 -7.27 8.95
N VAL A 43 -4.16 -7.15 9.29
CA VAL A 43 -4.86 -8.03 10.24
C VAL A 43 -5.93 -8.83 9.47
N ASN A 44 -5.61 -10.08 9.14
CA ASN A 44 -6.54 -10.97 8.44
C ASN A 44 -7.41 -11.74 9.44
N VAL A 45 -8.72 -11.55 9.33
CA VAL A 45 -9.74 -12.15 10.19
C VAL A 45 -10.43 -13.30 9.45
N THR A 46 -9.64 -14.27 8.98
CA THR A 46 -10.11 -15.43 8.21
C THR A 46 -9.72 -16.75 8.88
N PRO A 47 -10.52 -17.83 8.74
CA PRO A 47 -10.19 -19.13 9.36
C PRO A 47 -8.81 -19.67 8.95
N ASP A 48 -8.39 -19.45 7.71
CA ASP A 48 -7.12 -19.93 7.17
C ASP A 48 -5.90 -19.17 7.72
N SER A 49 -6.11 -18.10 8.48
CA SER A 49 -5.04 -17.29 9.06
C SER A 49 -4.64 -17.72 10.48
N PHE A 50 -5.42 -18.59 11.14
CA PHE A 50 -5.16 -19.03 12.51
C PHE A 50 -5.19 -20.56 12.62
N SER A 51 -4.23 -21.11 13.35
CA SER A 51 -3.99 -22.55 13.45
C SER A 51 -5.05 -23.25 14.31
N GLY A 52 -5.92 -24.07 13.69
CA GLY A 52 -6.34 -25.34 14.29
C GLY A 52 -7.78 -25.80 14.10
N ASP A 53 -8.78 -24.92 14.17
CA ASP A 53 -10.18 -25.36 14.35
C ASP A 53 -11.22 -24.62 13.48
N GLY A 54 -10.78 -23.71 12.59
CA GLY A 54 -11.66 -22.99 11.69
C GLY A 54 -12.53 -21.92 12.36
N ARG A 55 -12.31 -21.64 13.66
CA ARG A 55 -12.90 -20.50 14.35
C ARG A 55 -11.99 -19.29 14.20
N VAL A 56 -12.59 -18.18 13.81
CA VAL A 56 -11.93 -16.88 13.92
C VAL A 56 -11.93 -16.52 15.39
N GLU A 57 -10.77 -16.58 16.04
CA GLU A 57 -10.63 -16.03 17.39
C GLU A 57 -10.42 -14.51 17.28
N THR A 58 -11.49 -13.76 17.50
CA THR A 58 -11.47 -12.28 17.60
C THR A 58 -10.30 -11.81 18.45
N ASP A 59 -10.06 -12.48 19.59
CA ASP A 59 -8.96 -12.14 20.51
C ASP A 59 -7.58 -12.28 19.86
N ALA A 60 -7.37 -13.30 19.02
CA ALA A 60 -6.11 -13.49 18.30
C ALA A 60 -5.88 -12.39 17.26
N ALA A 61 -6.93 -12.01 16.51
CA ALA A 61 -6.85 -10.90 15.56
C ALA A 61 -6.60 -9.55 16.25
N VAL A 62 -7.23 -9.31 17.41
CA VAL A 62 -6.99 -8.13 18.24
C VAL A 62 -5.56 -8.13 18.77
N ALA A 63 -5.08 -9.26 19.30
CA ALA A 63 -3.71 -9.39 19.79
C ALA A 63 -2.67 -9.13 18.67
N GLU A 64 -2.91 -9.64 17.47
CA GLU A 64 -2.07 -9.39 16.30
C GLU A 64 -2.06 -7.90 15.93
N GLY A 65 -3.23 -7.24 15.88
CA GLY A 65 -3.32 -5.81 15.61
C GLY A 65 -2.54 -4.96 16.62
N LEU A 66 -2.63 -5.29 17.91
CA LEU A 66 -1.88 -4.62 18.98
C LEU A 66 -0.37 -4.85 18.83
N ALA A 67 0.04 -6.09 18.56
CA ALA A 67 1.44 -6.42 18.34
C ALA A 67 2.03 -5.65 17.12
N GLN A 68 1.23 -5.45 16.07
CA GLN A 68 1.63 -4.66 14.93
C GLN A 68 1.76 -3.16 15.26
N VAL A 69 0.87 -2.60 16.07
CA VAL A 69 1.00 -1.23 16.58
C VAL A 69 2.24 -1.07 17.46
N ASP A 70 2.48 -2.00 18.39
CA ASP A 70 3.68 -2.02 19.23
C ASP A 70 4.97 -2.15 18.41
N ALA A 71 4.90 -2.86 17.28
CA ALA A 71 5.99 -2.97 16.30
C ALA A 71 6.24 -1.67 15.49
N GLY A 72 5.31 -0.70 15.58
CA GLY A 72 5.40 0.61 14.93
C GLY A 72 4.58 0.74 13.65
N ALA A 73 3.46 0.02 13.52
CA ALA A 73 2.49 0.26 12.45
C ALA A 73 1.89 1.66 12.60
N ASP A 74 1.80 2.37 11.48
CA ASP A 74 1.23 3.72 11.39
C ASP A 74 -0.28 3.70 11.08
N LEU A 75 -0.76 2.58 10.51
CA LEU A 75 -2.16 2.26 10.22
C LEU A 75 -2.36 0.74 10.33
N LEU A 76 -3.59 0.30 10.55
CA LEU A 76 -3.98 -1.12 10.41
C LEU A 76 -4.98 -1.29 9.27
N ASP A 77 -4.95 -2.45 8.62
CA ASP A 77 -5.92 -2.90 7.62
C ASP A 77 -6.57 -4.21 8.09
N VAL A 78 -7.86 -4.16 8.40
CA VAL A 78 -8.61 -5.30 8.94
C VAL A 78 -9.49 -5.89 7.84
N GLY A 79 -9.22 -7.14 7.44
CA GLY A 79 -9.94 -7.82 6.36
C GLY A 79 -10.53 -9.16 6.78
N GLY A 80 -11.81 -9.40 6.47
CA GLY A 80 -12.56 -10.62 6.84
C GLY A 80 -12.79 -11.61 5.70
N GLU A 81 -12.39 -11.23 4.49
CA GLU A 81 -12.45 -12.03 3.27
C GLU A 81 -11.06 -12.23 2.68
N SER A 82 -10.76 -13.47 2.27
CA SER A 82 -9.51 -13.77 1.56
C SER A 82 -9.63 -13.34 0.10
N THR A 83 -8.79 -12.40 -0.32
CA THR A 83 -8.68 -11.98 -1.72
C THR A 83 -7.58 -12.75 -2.48
N ARG A 84 -7.13 -13.88 -1.92
CA ARG A 84 -6.18 -14.79 -2.57
C ARG A 84 -6.78 -15.35 -3.86
N PRO A 85 -5.95 -15.60 -4.90
CA PRO A 85 -6.43 -16.19 -6.15
C PRO A 85 -7.25 -17.46 -5.93
N GLY A 86 -8.44 -17.52 -6.53
CA GLY A 86 -9.34 -18.68 -6.45
C GLY A 86 -10.15 -18.79 -5.15
N ALA A 87 -10.01 -17.87 -4.20
CA ALA A 87 -10.84 -17.85 -2.99
C ALA A 87 -12.33 -17.60 -3.34
N ALA A 88 -13.22 -18.34 -2.67
CA ALA A 88 -14.65 -18.13 -2.77
C ALA A 88 -15.05 -16.84 -2.02
N PRO A 89 -15.94 -15.99 -2.59
CA PRO A 89 -16.45 -14.84 -1.87
C PRO A 89 -17.11 -15.25 -0.55
N THR A 90 -16.85 -14.48 0.51
CA THR A 90 -17.56 -14.63 1.79
C THR A 90 -18.84 -13.80 1.71
N ASP A 91 -19.96 -14.32 2.24
CA ASP A 91 -21.18 -13.55 2.31
C ASP A 91 -21.00 -12.34 3.25
N ALA A 92 -21.70 -11.23 2.96
CA ALA A 92 -21.51 -9.96 3.65
C ALA A 92 -21.73 -10.07 5.17
N GLU A 93 -22.69 -10.90 5.58
CA GLU A 93 -23.09 -11.02 6.98
C GLU A 93 -22.07 -11.85 7.78
N THR A 94 -21.50 -12.90 7.18
CA THR A 94 -20.35 -13.61 7.74
C THR A 94 -19.10 -12.74 7.85
N GLU A 95 -18.77 -11.98 6.80
CA GLU A 95 -17.62 -11.06 6.83
C GLU A 95 -17.81 -9.98 7.92
N ARG A 96 -19.01 -9.38 8.00
CA ARG A 96 -19.35 -8.40 9.04
C ARG A 96 -19.15 -8.97 10.45
N ARG A 97 -19.68 -10.16 10.73
CA ARG A 97 -19.52 -10.82 12.05
C ARG A 97 -18.06 -11.09 12.43
N ARG A 98 -17.19 -11.28 11.45
CA ARG A 98 -15.74 -11.46 11.67
C ARG A 98 -15.06 -10.13 12.00
N ILE A 99 -15.28 -9.12 11.17
CA ILE A 99 -14.54 -7.85 11.22
C ILE A 99 -15.00 -6.97 12.38
N GLN A 100 -16.32 -6.82 12.59
CA GLN A 100 -16.87 -5.81 13.49
C GLN A 100 -16.31 -5.92 14.93
N PRO A 101 -16.28 -7.09 15.58
CA PRO A 101 -15.75 -7.20 16.94
C PRO A 101 -14.25 -6.86 17.03
N VAL A 102 -13.48 -7.15 15.98
CA VAL A 102 -12.04 -6.86 15.92
C VAL A 102 -11.82 -5.35 15.79
N VAL A 103 -12.54 -4.69 14.87
CA VAL A 103 -12.46 -3.24 14.67
C VAL A 103 -12.86 -2.50 15.94
N GLU A 104 -13.99 -2.88 16.55
CA GLU A 104 -14.47 -2.26 17.79
C GLU A 104 -13.45 -2.40 18.92
N ALA A 105 -12.89 -3.60 19.13
CA ALA A 105 -11.92 -3.83 20.18
C ALA A 105 -10.59 -3.09 19.96
N LEU A 106 -10.12 -3.02 18.71
CA LEU A 106 -8.91 -2.27 18.36
C LEU A 106 -9.13 -0.76 18.52
N ALA A 107 -10.24 -0.21 18.03
CA ALA A 107 -10.54 1.22 18.09
C ALA A 107 -10.56 1.78 19.53
N HIS A 108 -10.92 0.95 20.52
CA HIS A 108 -10.87 1.34 21.93
C HIS A 108 -9.47 1.28 22.57
N ARG A 109 -8.49 0.69 21.90
CA ARG A 109 -7.18 0.33 22.48
C ARG A 109 -5.98 0.96 21.79
N ILE A 110 -6.16 1.50 20.58
CA ILE A 110 -5.09 2.12 19.79
C ILE A 110 -5.54 3.47 19.23
N ASP A 111 -4.59 4.39 19.08
CA ASP A 111 -4.82 5.70 18.42
C ASP A 111 -4.52 5.66 16.92
N VAL A 112 -3.98 4.53 16.44
CA VAL A 112 -3.59 4.32 15.04
C VAL A 112 -4.84 4.15 14.17
N PRO A 113 -4.96 4.85 13.01
CA PRO A 113 -6.11 4.69 12.12
C PRO A 113 -6.31 3.25 11.63
N ILE A 114 -7.56 2.82 11.63
CA ILE A 114 -7.97 1.50 11.16
C ILE A 114 -8.69 1.65 9.81
N ALA A 115 -8.20 0.94 8.79
CA ALA A 115 -8.90 0.71 7.55
C ALA A 115 -9.63 -0.64 7.59
N VAL A 116 -10.80 -0.71 6.95
CA VAL A 116 -11.50 -1.97 6.69
C VAL A 116 -11.27 -2.40 5.23
N ASP A 117 -10.66 -3.57 5.03
CA ASP A 117 -10.44 -4.19 3.70
C ASP A 117 -11.73 -4.90 3.27
N THR A 118 -12.58 -4.18 2.57
CA THR A 118 -13.84 -4.71 2.05
C THR A 118 -14.35 -3.91 0.85
N TYR A 119 -14.98 -4.61 -0.08
CA TYR A 119 -15.73 -4.01 -1.19
C TYR A 119 -17.24 -3.97 -0.92
N LYS A 120 -17.71 -4.42 0.25
CA LYS A 120 -19.14 -4.59 0.55
C LYS A 120 -19.64 -3.45 1.42
N THR A 121 -20.63 -2.70 0.95
CA THR A 121 -21.19 -1.53 1.65
C THR A 121 -21.65 -1.85 3.07
N VAL A 122 -22.33 -2.99 3.26
CA VAL A 122 -22.84 -3.42 4.59
C VAL A 122 -21.70 -3.66 5.58
N VAL A 123 -20.58 -4.21 5.13
CA VAL A 123 -19.41 -4.47 5.97
C VAL A 123 -18.68 -3.17 6.28
N ALA A 124 -18.48 -2.31 5.27
CA ALA A 124 -17.85 -1.01 5.44
C ALA A 124 -18.62 -0.14 6.43
N ARG A 125 -19.95 -0.01 6.25
CA ARG A 125 -20.82 0.73 7.19
C ARG A 125 -20.63 0.25 8.62
N ALA A 126 -20.74 -1.06 8.86
CA ALA A 126 -20.61 -1.61 10.19
C ALA A 126 -19.22 -1.33 10.80
N ALA A 127 -18.14 -1.47 10.04
CA ALA A 127 -16.80 -1.18 10.55
C ALA A 127 -16.60 0.32 10.86
N LEU A 128 -17.12 1.21 10.02
CA LEU A 128 -17.04 2.67 10.23
C LEU A 128 -17.82 3.10 11.48
N GLU A 129 -19.02 2.53 11.69
CA GLU A 129 -19.83 2.75 12.90
C GLU A 129 -19.11 2.28 14.20
N HIS A 130 -18.13 1.39 14.08
CA HIS A 130 -17.37 0.82 15.21
C HIS A 130 -15.91 1.31 15.27
N GLY A 131 -15.58 2.39 14.57
CA GLY A 131 -14.31 3.11 14.75
C GLY A 131 -13.29 2.95 13.62
N ALA A 132 -13.59 2.22 12.54
CA ALA A 132 -12.78 2.32 11.33
C ALA A 132 -12.83 3.75 10.78
N SER A 133 -11.71 4.21 10.24
CA SER A 133 -11.53 5.58 9.71
C SER A 133 -11.35 5.63 8.20
N LEU A 134 -11.04 4.48 7.58
CA LEU A 134 -10.84 4.33 6.14
C LEU A 134 -11.55 3.07 5.63
N VAL A 135 -11.97 3.10 4.37
CA VAL A 135 -12.38 1.92 3.61
C VAL A 135 -11.28 1.60 2.61
N ASN A 136 -10.80 0.36 2.59
CA ASN A 136 -9.88 -0.16 1.58
C ASN A 136 -10.64 -1.06 0.60
N ASP A 137 -10.93 -0.54 -0.60
CA ASP A 137 -11.64 -1.26 -1.64
C ASP A 137 -10.69 -1.74 -2.73
N VAL A 138 -10.38 -3.04 -2.68
CA VAL A 138 -9.56 -3.72 -3.69
C VAL A 138 -10.16 -3.71 -5.09
N SER A 139 -11.46 -3.44 -5.22
CA SER A 139 -12.18 -3.43 -6.49
C SER A 139 -12.13 -2.08 -7.22
N GLY A 140 -11.69 -1.01 -6.54
CA GLY A 140 -11.67 0.34 -7.08
C GLY A 140 -13.07 0.86 -7.43
N LEU A 141 -14.05 0.58 -6.57
CA LEU A 141 -15.47 0.92 -6.68
C LEU A 141 -16.23 0.19 -7.80
N ARG A 142 -15.71 -0.95 -8.27
CA ARG A 142 -16.30 -1.69 -9.39
C ARG A 142 -17.30 -2.76 -8.97
N TYR A 143 -17.26 -3.24 -7.72
CA TYR A 143 -18.09 -4.37 -7.30
C TYR A 143 -19.39 -3.97 -6.63
N ASP A 144 -19.37 -2.91 -5.82
CA ASP A 144 -20.54 -2.43 -5.09
C ASP A 144 -20.72 -0.92 -5.34
N PRO A 145 -21.76 -0.52 -6.11
CA PRO A 145 -21.97 0.88 -6.47
C PRO A 145 -22.35 1.77 -5.27
N ALA A 146 -22.79 1.19 -4.14
CA ALA A 146 -23.19 1.96 -2.97
C ALA A 146 -22.01 2.33 -2.05
N LEU A 147 -20.85 1.68 -2.21
CA LEU A 147 -19.73 1.79 -1.27
C LEU A 147 -19.17 3.22 -1.18
N ALA A 148 -19.04 3.90 -2.32
CA ALA A 148 -18.51 5.26 -2.35
C ALA A 148 -19.45 6.26 -1.64
N ALA A 149 -20.75 6.14 -1.87
CA ALA A 149 -21.75 7.00 -1.21
C ALA A 149 -21.79 6.76 0.31
N GLU A 150 -21.66 5.49 0.74
CA GLU A 150 -21.53 5.17 2.16
C GLU A 150 -20.27 5.79 2.78
N THR A 151 -19.14 5.62 2.11
CA THR A 151 -17.85 6.18 2.57
C THR A 151 -17.95 7.70 2.72
N ALA A 152 -18.55 8.39 1.75
CA ALA A 152 -18.78 9.82 1.79
C ALA A 152 -19.71 10.24 2.95
N ALA A 153 -20.80 9.51 3.17
CA ALA A 153 -21.74 9.79 4.26
C ALA A 153 -21.08 9.72 5.64
N GLN A 154 -20.16 8.78 5.82
CA GLN A 154 -19.38 8.60 7.06
C GLN A 154 -18.15 9.51 7.15
N ARG A 155 -17.86 10.32 6.11
CA ARG A 155 -16.65 11.14 5.99
C ARG A 155 -15.35 10.32 6.14
N ALA A 156 -15.40 9.05 5.79
CA ALA A 156 -14.24 8.17 5.85
C ALA A 156 -13.30 8.41 4.67
N ALA A 157 -12.02 8.11 4.87
CA ALA A 157 -11.09 8.07 3.74
C ALA A 157 -11.31 6.81 2.90
N LEU A 158 -10.91 6.85 1.63
CA LEU A 158 -11.09 5.76 0.69
C LEU A 158 -9.76 5.36 0.06
N ILE A 159 -9.34 4.10 0.19
CA ILE A 159 -8.29 3.53 -0.64
C ILE A 159 -8.96 2.82 -1.81
N VAL A 160 -8.64 3.21 -3.04
CA VAL A 160 -9.08 2.53 -4.27
C VAL A 160 -7.92 1.79 -4.89
N SER A 161 -8.05 0.47 -5.02
CA SER A 161 -7.05 -0.34 -5.71
C SER A 161 -7.46 -0.65 -7.14
N HIS A 162 -6.48 -0.80 -8.03
CA HIS A 162 -6.75 -1.30 -9.37
C HIS A 162 -6.71 -2.84 -9.45
N THR A 163 -7.79 -3.40 -9.99
CA THR A 163 -7.93 -4.80 -10.40
C THR A 163 -8.86 -4.90 -11.62
N ARG A 164 -8.78 -6.01 -12.35
CA ARG A 164 -9.71 -6.38 -13.42
C ARG A 164 -10.36 -7.73 -13.10
N GLY A 165 -11.66 -7.87 -13.33
CA GLY A 165 -12.41 -9.09 -12.97
C GLY A 165 -12.50 -9.30 -11.46
N ARG A 166 -12.82 -10.53 -11.03
CA ARG A 166 -12.86 -10.98 -9.62
C ARG A 166 -11.73 -11.98 -9.34
N SER A 167 -11.50 -12.32 -8.07
CA SER A 167 -10.40 -13.22 -7.66
C SER A 167 -10.36 -14.55 -8.46
N ARG A 168 -11.52 -15.07 -8.87
CA ARG A 168 -11.64 -16.30 -9.66
C ARG A 168 -11.11 -16.16 -11.10
N ASP A 169 -11.34 -15.03 -11.76
CA ASP A 169 -11.04 -14.81 -13.19
C ASP A 169 -10.01 -13.69 -13.44
N MET A 170 -9.44 -13.08 -12.39
CA MET A 170 -8.59 -11.89 -12.54
C MET A 170 -7.35 -12.12 -13.41
N TYR A 171 -6.75 -13.33 -13.38
CA TYR A 171 -5.56 -13.62 -14.18
C TYR A 171 -5.86 -13.86 -15.66
N GLU A 172 -7.10 -14.23 -16.00
CA GLU A 172 -7.56 -14.28 -17.40
C GLU A 172 -7.64 -12.88 -17.99
N ARG A 173 -7.81 -11.85 -17.14
CA ARG A 173 -7.88 -10.43 -17.53
C ARG A 173 -6.56 -9.69 -17.38
N ALA A 174 -5.49 -10.40 -17.04
CA ALA A 174 -4.16 -9.83 -16.87
C ALA A 174 -3.46 -9.61 -18.21
N GLU A 175 -4.06 -8.76 -19.06
CA GLU A 175 -3.57 -8.43 -20.41
C GLU A 175 -3.30 -6.93 -20.49
N TYR A 176 -2.03 -6.54 -20.65
CA TYR A 176 -1.62 -5.14 -20.72
C TYR A 176 -0.68 -4.92 -21.90
N HIS A 177 -0.83 -3.79 -22.57
CA HIS A 177 0.13 -3.27 -23.54
C HIS A 177 1.09 -2.27 -22.89
N ALA A 178 0.55 -1.36 -22.07
CA ALA A 178 1.27 -0.33 -21.34
C ALA A 178 0.77 -0.31 -19.89
N VAL A 179 1.21 -1.30 -19.10
CA VAL A 179 0.65 -1.60 -17.77
C VAL A 179 0.53 -0.38 -16.85
N ALA A 180 1.52 0.50 -16.77
CA ALA A 180 1.44 1.66 -15.89
C ALA A 180 0.39 2.67 -16.38
N ASP A 181 0.35 2.95 -17.67
CA ASP A 181 -0.52 3.98 -18.26
C ASP A 181 -1.99 3.53 -18.23
N GLU A 182 -2.24 2.26 -18.54
CA GLU A 182 -3.59 1.68 -18.45
C GLU A 182 -4.11 1.71 -17.01
N ILE A 183 -3.27 1.37 -16.03
CA ILE A 183 -3.67 1.38 -14.62
C ILE A 183 -3.95 2.81 -14.15
N VAL A 184 -3.12 3.78 -14.54
CA VAL A 184 -3.37 5.19 -14.24
C VAL A 184 -4.75 5.60 -14.76
N SER A 185 -5.05 5.33 -16.03
CA SER A 185 -6.38 5.66 -16.60
C SER A 185 -7.53 4.94 -15.89
N GLU A 186 -7.34 3.70 -15.46
CA GLU A 186 -8.36 2.95 -14.72
C GLU A 186 -8.55 3.45 -13.28
N LEU A 187 -7.50 3.95 -12.63
CA LEU A 187 -7.58 4.61 -11.33
C LEU A 187 -8.19 6.02 -11.43
N GLU A 188 -7.95 6.74 -12.53
CA GLU A 188 -8.65 8.01 -12.83
C GLU A 188 -10.16 7.80 -12.89
N TRP A 189 -10.61 6.70 -13.49
CA TRP A 189 -12.02 6.32 -13.46
C TRP A 189 -12.51 6.12 -12.02
N SER A 190 -11.77 5.38 -11.19
CA SER A 190 -12.15 5.17 -9.78
C SER A 190 -12.21 6.48 -8.99
N LEU A 191 -11.27 7.41 -9.23
CA LEU A 191 -11.29 8.75 -8.63
C LEU A 191 -12.51 9.57 -9.07
N ALA A 192 -12.87 9.51 -10.36
CA ALA A 192 -14.06 10.17 -10.87
C ALA A 192 -15.35 9.56 -10.28
N SER A 193 -15.42 8.23 -10.15
CA SER A 193 -16.54 7.53 -9.51
C SER A 193 -16.69 7.90 -8.04
N ALA A 194 -15.57 7.97 -7.29
CA ALA A 194 -15.57 8.42 -5.90
C ALA A 194 -16.10 9.86 -5.77
N GLY A 195 -15.59 10.76 -6.61
CA GLY A 195 -16.04 12.16 -6.64
C GLY A 195 -17.52 12.33 -6.99
N ALA A 196 -18.02 11.56 -7.95
CA ALA A 196 -19.43 11.57 -8.34
C ALA A 196 -20.37 11.10 -7.21
N ALA A 197 -19.88 10.21 -6.34
CA ALA A 197 -20.60 9.76 -5.14
C ALA A 197 -20.42 10.68 -3.92
N GLY A 198 -19.64 11.76 -4.05
CA GLY A 198 -19.43 12.76 -3.01
C GLY A 198 -18.22 12.53 -2.12
N VAL A 199 -17.33 11.58 -2.43
CA VAL A 199 -16.05 11.42 -1.71
C VAL A 199 -15.10 12.53 -2.18
N PRO A 200 -14.67 13.45 -1.29
CA PRO A 200 -13.68 14.47 -1.61
C PRO A 200 -12.38 13.86 -2.14
N ARG A 201 -11.77 14.50 -3.15
CA ARG A 201 -10.55 13.99 -3.76
C ARG A 201 -9.41 13.84 -2.75
N ASP A 202 -9.30 14.76 -1.80
CA ASP A 202 -8.30 14.76 -0.71
C ASP A 202 -8.46 13.60 0.27
N GLN A 203 -9.62 12.93 0.30
CA GLN A 203 -9.86 11.73 1.09
C GLN A 203 -9.49 10.41 0.38
N VAL A 204 -9.04 10.44 -0.88
CA VAL A 204 -8.75 9.21 -1.64
C VAL A 204 -7.27 8.85 -1.66
N ILE A 205 -6.91 7.59 -1.44
CA ILE A 205 -5.56 7.03 -1.64
C ILE A 205 -5.66 6.02 -2.79
N VAL A 206 -4.64 5.96 -3.65
CA VAL A 206 -4.63 5.02 -4.80
C VAL A 206 -3.65 3.87 -4.57
N ASP A 207 -4.03 2.65 -4.94
CA ASP A 207 -3.15 1.47 -4.95
C ASP A 207 -3.08 0.88 -6.37
N PRO A 208 -1.88 0.73 -6.97
CA PRO A 208 -1.72 0.05 -8.26
C PRO A 208 -2.21 -1.41 -8.29
N GLY A 209 -2.37 -2.05 -7.14
CA GLY A 209 -2.95 -3.38 -6.93
C GLY A 209 -2.02 -4.52 -7.31
N LEU A 210 -0.82 -4.58 -6.73
CA LEU A 210 0.17 -5.64 -7.06
C LEU A 210 -0.42 -7.05 -6.86
N GLY A 211 -0.23 -7.91 -7.87
CA GLY A 211 -0.76 -9.27 -7.91
C GLY A 211 -2.27 -9.41 -8.18
N PHE A 212 -3.03 -8.31 -8.29
CA PHE A 212 -4.45 -8.33 -8.65
C PHE A 212 -4.62 -8.10 -10.15
N ALA A 213 -5.11 -9.10 -10.87
CA ALA A 213 -5.17 -9.12 -12.33
C ALA A 213 -3.83 -8.80 -13.01
N LYS A 214 -2.71 -9.18 -12.39
CA LYS A 214 -1.35 -8.89 -12.87
C LYS A 214 -0.48 -10.12 -12.71
N ARG A 215 0.11 -10.58 -13.81
CA ARG A 215 1.18 -11.59 -13.78
C ARG A 215 2.44 -11.01 -13.12
N ALA A 216 3.44 -11.85 -12.93
CA ALA A 216 4.63 -11.43 -12.19
C ALA A 216 5.35 -10.27 -12.88
N GLU A 217 5.55 -10.38 -14.19
CA GLU A 217 6.10 -9.35 -15.06
C GLU A 217 5.32 -8.04 -15.01
N HIS A 218 3.98 -8.09 -14.96
CA HIS A 218 3.14 -6.91 -14.83
C HIS A 218 3.32 -6.24 -13.46
N SER A 219 3.34 -7.03 -12.37
CA SER A 219 3.54 -6.49 -11.02
C SER A 219 4.93 -5.86 -10.85
N LEU A 220 5.97 -6.50 -11.40
CA LEU A 220 7.33 -5.96 -11.40
C LEU A 220 7.43 -4.68 -12.26
N ALA A 221 6.79 -4.66 -13.42
CA ALA A 221 6.75 -3.48 -14.30
C ALA A 221 5.99 -2.30 -13.70
N VAL A 222 4.92 -2.55 -12.95
CA VAL A 222 4.20 -1.53 -12.16
C VAL A 222 5.11 -0.96 -11.08
N LEU A 223 5.77 -1.82 -10.29
CA LEU A 223 6.67 -1.39 -9.25
C LEU A 223 7.84 -0.58 -9.81
N GLY A 224 8.45 -1.03 -10.92
CA GLY A 224 9.54 -0.33 -11.59
C GLY A 224 9.15 1.01 -12.24
N GLN A 225 7.85 1.29 -12.37
CA GLN A 225 7.30 2.52 -12.96
C GLN A 225 6.40 3.28 -11.98
N LEU A 226 6.54 3.04 -10.68
CA LEU A 226 5.65 3.61 -9.65
C LEU A 226 5.59 5.15 -9.71
N GLU A 227 6.66 5.83 -10.11
CA GLU A 227 6.70 7.29 -10.27
C GLU A 227 5.66 7.81 -11.28
N ARG A 228 5.24 7.01 -12.27
CA ARG A 228 4.19 7.41 -13.23
C ARG A 228 2.85 7.68 -12.57
N PHE A 229 2.55 7.01 -11.45
CA PHE A 229 1.29 7.15 -10.73
C PHE A 229 1.16 8.51 -10.02
N GLN A 230 2.25 9.27 -9.90
CA GLN A 230 2.21 10.64 -9.36
C GLN A 230 1.33 11.58 -10.18
N VAL A 231 1.07 11.29 -11.46
CA VAL A 231 0.16 12.07 -12.30
C VAL A 231 -1.28 12.08 -11.77
N LEU A 232 -1.66 11.08 -10.97
CA LEU A 232 -2.97 11.02 -10.31
C LEU A 232 -3.12 12.10 -9.24
N ASP A 233 -2.04 12.74 -8.80
CA ASP A 233 -2.02 13.73 -7.72
C ASP A 233 -2.73 13.23 -6.44
N ARG A 234 -2.46 11.98 -6.09
CA ARG A 234 -2.97 11.30 -4.89
C ARG A 234 -1.86 10.55 -4.17
N PRO A 235 -1.98 10.32 -2.85
CA PRO A 235 -1.09 9.42 -2.14
C PRO A 235 -1.15 8.00 -2.73
N ILE A 236 0.00 7.34 -2.79
CA ILE A 236 0.16 6.01 -3.36
C ILE A 236 0.42 5.00 -2.24
N LEU A 237 -0.46 4.01 -2.12
CA LEU A 237 -0.27 2.82 -1.29
C LEU A 237 0.25 1.67 -2.15
N VAL A 238 1.16 0.85 -1.61
CA VAL A 238 1.66 -0.36 -2.29
C VAL A 238 1.69 -1.54 -1.34
N GLY A 239 1.04 -2.65 -1.72
CA GLY A 239 1.02 -3.90 -0.94
C GLY A 239 1.81 -5.07 -1.58
N PRO A 240 3.15 -5.11 -1.48
CA PRO A 240 3.94 -6.20 -2.08
C PRO A 240 4.04 -7.46 -1.21
N SER A 241 3.61 -7.38 0.06
CA SER A 241 3.95 -8.38 1.09
C SER A 241 3.44 -9.78 0.81
N ARG A 242 4.37 -10.74 0.78
CA ARG A 242 4.16 -12.19 0.58
C ARG A 242 3.44 -12.55 -0.74
N LYS A 243 3.33 -11.61 -1.69
CA LYS A 243 2.65 -11.83 -2.98
C LYS A 243 3.41 -12.81 -3.87
N SER A 244 2.68 -13.54 -4.70
CA SER A 244 3.22 -14.59 -5.59
C SER A 244 4.13 -14.05 -6.69
N PHE A 245 4.00 -12.78 -7.10
CA PHE A 245 4.86 -12.22 -8.14
C PHE A 245 6.36 -12.24 -7.77
N LEU A 246 6.67 -12.28 -6.47
CA LEU A 246 8.05 -12.38 -5.97
C LEU A 246 8.73 -13.69 -6.39
N ASN A 247 7.97 -14.75 -6.64
CA ASN A 247 8.50 -16.04 -7.08
C ASN A 247 9.19 -15.96 -8.45
N ALA A 248 8.89 -14.96 -9.28
CA ALA A 248 9.63 -14.76 -10.53
C ALA A 248 11.13 -14.47 -10.30
N ALA A 249 11.48 -13.91 -9.14
CA ALA A 249 12.87 -13.66 -8.75
C ALA A 249 13.41 -14.70 -7.75
N LEU A 250 12.55 -15.21 -6.86
CA LEU A 250 12.96 -16.11 -5.77
C LEU A 250 12.90 -17.61 -6.12
N GLY A 251 12.21 -17.97 -7.21
CA GLY A 251 11.73 -19.34 -7.39
C GLY A 251 10.48 -19.62 -6.55
N ASP A 252 9.98 -20.84 -6.64
CA ASP A 252 8.71 -21.22 -5.99
C ASP A 252 8.88 -21.42 -4.47
N VAL A 253 8.76 -20.32 -3.74
CA VAL A 253 8.84 -20.29 -2.28
C VAL A 253 7.46 -20.04 -1.67
N GLU A 254 7.19 -20.64 -0.52
CA GLU A 254 5.96 -20.46 0.23
C GLU A 254 5.79 -19.00 0.71
N PRO A 255 4.56 -18.47 0.88
CA PRO A 255 4.31 -17.08 1.25
C PRO A 255 5.11 -16.59 2.47
N ASN A 256 5.25 -17.40 3.51
CA ASN A 256 5.97 -17.03 4.73
C ASN A 256 7.51 -17.01 4.55
N ALA A 257 8.03 -17.65 3.51
CA ALA A 257 9.46 -17.61 3.15
C ALA A 257 9.82 -16.42 2.24
N ARG A 258 8.83 -15.58 1.86
CA ARG A 258 9.03 -14.43 0.96
C ARG A 258 9.39 -13.12 1.68
N GLU A 259 9.78 -13.16 2.95
CA GLU A 259 9.99 -11.94 3.75
C GLU A 259 11.11 -11.05 3.17
N TRP A 260 12.23 -11.64 2.74
CA TRP A 260 13.33 -10.87 2.11
C TRP A 260 12.98 -10.37 0.69
N GLY A 261 12.19 -11.12 -0.07
CA GLY A 261 11.64 -10.61 -1.33
C GLY A 261 10.67 -9.45 -1.11
N THR A 262 9.87 -9.53 -0.04
CA THR A 262 9.00 -8.44 0.41
C THR A 262 9.84 -7.22 0.77
N ALA A 263 10.94 -7.39 1.54
CA ALA A 263 11.86 -6.30 1.87
C ALA A 263 12.41 -5.61 0.60
N GLY A 264 12.83 -6.38 -0.41
CA GLY A 264 13.29 -5.84 -1.69
C GLY A 264 12.22 -5.03 -2.41
N ALA A 265 10.98 -5.54 -2.47
CA ALA A 265 9.87 -4.83 -3.09
C ALA A 265 9.44 -3.58 -2.31
N VAL A 266 9.39 -3.64 -0.97
CA VAL A 266 9.14 -2.49 -0.09
C VAL A 266 10.20 -1.43 -0.28
N ALA A 267 11.48 -1.80 -0.32
CA ALA A 267 12.58 -0.87 -0.57
C ALA A 267 12.40 -0.14 -1.91
N ALA A 268 12.06 -0.87 -2.98
CA ALA A 268 11.76 -0.25 -4.26
C ALA A 268 10.53 0.69 -4.19
N SER A 269 9.45 0.29 -3.51
CA SER A 269 8.25 1.13 -3.34
C SER A 269 8.57 2.44 -2.64
N VAL A 270 9.30 2.39 -1.52
CA VAL A 270 9.70 3.59 -0.75
C VAL A 270 10.57 4.51 -1.60
N PHE A 271 11.58 3.93 -2.27
CA PHE A 271 12.54 4.68 -3.09
C PHE A 271 11.87 5.40 -4.26
N LEU A 272 10.88 4.74 -4.90
CA LEU A 272 10.12 5.25 -6.03
C LEU A 272 8.90 6.09 -5.62
N GLY A 273 8.75 6.39 -4.32
CA GLY A 273 7.86 7.44 -3.84
C GLY A 273 6.52 6.99 -3.26
N ALA A 274 6.32 5.72 -2.92
CA ALA A 274 5.14 5.27 -2.17
C ALA A 274 4.97 6.06 -0.87
N HIS A 275 3.73 6.41 -0.54
CA HIS A 275 3.34 7.10 0.70
C HIS A 275 3.05 6.10 1.81
N VAL A 276 2.48 4.94 1.46
CA VAL A 276 2.15 3.87 2.40
C VAL A 276 2.61 2.53 1.82
N VAL A 277 3.19 1.67 2.66
CA VAL A 277 3.42 0.25 2.32
C VAL A 277 2.58 -0.65 3.20
N ARG A 278 1.86 -1.59 2.59
CA ARG A 278 0.99 -2.56 3.29
C ARG A 278 1.70 -3.89 3.47
N VAL A 279 1.91 -4.31 4.73
CA VAL A 279 2.81 -5.42 5.07
C VAL A 279 2.29 -6.30 6.22
N HIS A 280 2.69 -7.58 6.21
CA HIS A 280 2.44 -8.50 7.33
C HIS A 280 3.54 -8.35 8.42
N GLY A 281 4.81 -8.32 8.04
CA GLY A 281 5.95 -8.23 8.97
C GLY A 281 6.30 -6.79 9.34
N VAL A 282 5.45 -6.11 10.12
CA VAL A 282 5.60 -4.67 10.44
C VAL A 282 6.99 -4.31 10.94
N ARG A 283 7.48 -5.01 11.99
CA ARG A 283 8.78 -4.66 12.59
C ARG A 283 9.93 -4.70 11.59
N ALA A 284 10.02 -5.79 10.83
CA ALA A 284 11.09 -5.99 9.86
C ALA A 284 10.99 -4.95 8.71
N MET A 285 9.78 -4.69 8.22
CA MET A 285 9.58 -3.74 7.13
C MET A 285 9.74 -2.28 7.57
N LEU A 286 9.47 -1.95 8.83
CA LEU A 286 9.74 -0.63 9.38
C LEU A 286 11.23 -0.27 9.32
N ASP A 287 12.11 -1.23 9.65
CA ASP A 287 13.56 -1.03 9.55
C ASP A 287 13.99 -0.81 8.08
N VAL A 288 13.42 -1.56 7.13
CA VAL A 288 13.63 -1.34 5.69
C VAL A 288 13.17 0.06 5.27
N VAL A 289 11.95 0.45 5.63
CA VAL A 289 11.38 1.76 5.30
C VAL A 289 12.26 2.88 5.83
N ARG A 290 12.68 2.83 7.09
CA ARG A 290 13.52 3.85 7.72
C ARG A 290 14.85 4.03 7.01
N VAL A 291 15.53 2.92 6.67
CA VAL A 291 16.81 2.98 5.94
C VAL A 291 16.61 3.57 4.55
N VAL A 292 15.57 3.16 3.82
CA VAL A 292 15.35 3.61 2.44
C VAL A 292 14.88 5.07 2.39
N ASP A 293 14.01 5.51 3.30
CA ASP A 293 13.66 6.93 3.41
C ASP A 293 14.91 7.77 3.76
N ALA A 294 15.79 7.29 4.65
CA ALA A 294 17.06 7.97 4.94
C ALA A 294 17.95 8.06 3.69
N ILE A 295 18.11 6.99 2.91
CA ILE A 295 18.83 7.00 1.64
C ILE A 295 18.21 8.03 0.69
N ARG A 296 16.88 8.01 0.55
CA ARG A 296 16.14 8.91 -0.35
C ARG A 296 16.31 10.38 0.05
N ALA A 297 16.32 10.70 1.34
CA ALA A 297 16.53 12.05 1.85
C ALA A 297 17.95 12.60 1.60
N HIS A 298 18.95 11.73 1.43
CA HIS A 298 20.35 12.11 1.18
C HIS A 298 20.73 12.11 -0.30
N ARG A 299 19.89 11.58 -1.19
CA ARG A 299 20.16 11.55 -2.64
C ARG A 299 20.19 13.00 -3.17
N GLY A 300 21.38 13.46 -3.57
CA GLY A 300 21.65 14.83 -4.03
C GLY A 300 22.23 15.79 -2.98
N ARG A 301 22.46 15.35 -1.73
CA ARG A 301 23.00 16.20 -0.64
C ARG A 301 24.46 15.93 -0.28
N PHE A 302 25.08 14.89 -0.82
CA PHE A 302 26.49 14.60 -0.58
C PHE A 302 27.37 15.23 -1.66
N VAL A 303 27.70 16.51 -1.47
CA VAL A 303 28.90 17.10 -2.08
C VAL A 303 29.98 16.93 -1.03
N SER A 304 30.98 16.09 -1.33
CA SER A 304 32.14 15.98 -0.46
C SER A 304 32.88 17.32 -0.48
N ASP A 305 32.97 17.98 0.67
CA ASP A 305 33.99 19.02 0.95
C ASP A 305 35.40 18.37 1.02
N VAL A 306 35.73 17.50 0.07
CA VAL A 306 37.13 17.25 -0.25
C VAL A 306 37.53 18.47 -1.05
N GLY A 307 37.88 19.53 -0.31
CA GLY A 307 38.45 20.73 -0.86
C GLY A 307 39.54 20.37 -1.87
N ASP A 308 39.55 21.13 -2.96
CA ASP A 308 40.72 21.40 -3.78
C ASP A 308 42.01 21.26 -2.93
N GLY A 309 42.58 20.06 -2.97
CA GLY A 309 43.88 19.76 -2.42
C GLY A 309 44.91 20.27 -3.39
N SER A 310 45.04 21.60 -3.48
CA SER A 310 46.22 22.28 -3.99
C SER A 310 47.41 21.87 -3.13
N ARG A 311 47.96 20.68 -3.42
CA ARG A 311 49.31 20.29 -3.04
C ARG A 311 50.25 21.20 -3.80
N THR A 312 50.55 22.35 -3.19
CA THR A 312 51.80 23.06 -3.44
C THR A 312 52.93 22.11 -3.09
N VAL A 313 53.60 21.60 -4.12
CA VAL A 313 54.88 20.93 -3.95
C VAL A 313 55.88 22.03 -3.59
N PRO A 314 56.57 21.97 -2.42
CA PRO A 314 57.66 22.90 -2.17
C PRO A 314 58.78 22.55 -3.15
N ALA A 315 59.25 23.54 -3.91
CA ALA A 315 60.45 23.39 -4.70
C ALA A 315 61.65 23.20 -3.75
N SER A 316 62.37 22.09 -3.93
CA SER A 316 63.75 21.88 -3.48
C SER A 316 64.57 21.40 -4.65
#